data_AF-A0A7X0SJD4-F1
#
_entry.id   AF-A0A7X0SJD4-F1
#
_cell.length_a   1.000
_cell.length_b   1.000
_cell.length_c   1.000
_cell.angle_alpha   90.00
_cell.angle_beta   90.00
_cell.angle_gamma   90.00
#
_symmetry.space_group_name_H-M   'P 1'
#
loop_
_entity.id
_entity.type
_entity.pdbx_description
1 polymer ?
#
loop_
_entity_poly.entity_id
_entity_poly.type
_entity_poly.pdbx_seq_one_letter_code
_entity_poly.pdbx_strand_id
1 'polypeptide(L)' 'MEGGTGMNLSGAILAGGAGRRMGGTPKAWLPVEGKPMIARIAEQMRSVCADAAAAG' A
#
# COMPACT_ATOMS: atom_id res chain seq x y z
N MET A 1 23.54 0.43 -22.58
CA MET A 1 22.95 0.03 -21.29
C MET A 1 22.00 1.15 -20.87
N GLU A 2 20.69 0.95 -20.99
CA GLU A 2 19.67 1.71 -20.27
C GLU A 2 18.65 0.69 -19.79
N GLY A 3 18.68 0.41 -18.48
CA GLY A 3 17.87 -0.60 -17.84
C GLY A 3 16.64 0.02 -17.19
N GLY A 4 15.48 -0.22 -17.82
CA GLY A 4 14.15 -0.31 -17.20
C GLY A 4 13.59 0.90 -16.44
N THR A 5 12.44 0.65 -15.83
CA THR A 5 11.82 1.33 -14.68
C THR A 5 10.60 2.23 -14.96
N GLY A 6 9.57 2.05 -14.13
CA GLY A 6 8.17 2.40 -14.36
C GLY A 6 7.89 3.89 -14.55
N MET A 7 6.64 4.18 -14.93
CA MET A 7 6.15 5.56 -15.07
C MET A 7 6.56 6.40 -13.86
N ASN A 8 6.98 7.65 -14.09
CA ASN A 8 7.41 8.63 -13.08
C ASN A 8 6.20 9.08 -12.22
N LEU A 9 5.62 8.11 -11.51
CA LEU A 9 4.40 8.23 -10.73
C LEU A 9 4.74 7.88 -9.28
N SER A 10 4.54 8.84 -8.40
CA SER A 10 4.51 8.60 -6.96
C SER A 10 3.11 8.12 -6.56
N GLY A 11 3.05 7.05 -5.80
CA GLY A 11 1.79 6.47 -5.35
C GLY A 11 1.50 6.80 -3.88
N ALA A 12 0.23 7.00 -3.55
CA ALA A 12 -0.23 7.20 -2.17
C ALA A 12 -1.21 6.10 -1.76
N ILE A 13 -0.91 5.39 -0.67
CA ILE A 13 -1.82 4.43 -0.04
C ILE A 13 -2.62 5.19 1.02
N LEU A 14 -3.92 5.37 0.77
CA LEU A 14 -4.85 5.93 1.75
C LEU A 14 -5.23 4.84 2.77
N ALA A 15 -4.47 4.76 3.85
CA ALA A 15 -4.62 3.80 4.94
C ALA A 15 -5.44 4.36 6.12
N GLY A 16 -5.97 5.58 5.98
CA GLY A 16 -6.81 6.25 6.95
C GLY A 16 -8.25 5.71 7.02
N GLY A 17 -8.84 5.78 8.20
CA GLY A 17 -10.24 5.43 8.43
C GLY A 17 -10.50 4.95 9.85
N ALA A 18 -11.69 5.26 10.37
CA ALA A 18 -12.04 5.06 11.78
C ALA A 18 -12.20 3.58 12.23
N GLY A 19 -11.83 2.58 11.41
CA GLY A 19 -11.88 1.16 11.81
C GLY A 19 -13.27 0.60 12.16
N ARG A 20 -14.35 1.36 11.95
CA ARG A 20 -15.70 1.07 12.51
C ARG A 20 -16.31 -0.25 12.06
N ARG A 21 -15.97 -0.74 10.87
CA ARG A 21 -16.47 -2.02 10.32
C ARG A 21 -15.61 -3.22 10.73
N MET A 22 -14.37 -3.00 11.18
CA MET A 22 -13.41 -4.05 11.55
C MET A 22 -13.10 -4.02 13.05
N GLY A 23 -14.12 -3.84 13.89
CA GLY A 23 -13.96 -3.91 15.35
C GLY A 23 -13.06 -2.82 15.96
N GLY A 24 -12.89 -1.69 15.28
CA GLY A 24 -12.02 -0.59 15.73
C GLY A 24 -10.54 -0.76 15.40
N THR A 25 -10.13 -1.89 14.83
CA THR A 25 -8.74 -2.09 14.39
C THR A 25 -8.51 -1.41 13.03
N PRO A 26 -7.36 -0.73 12.83
CA PRO A 26 -7.04 -0.16 11.52
C PRO A 26 -6.89 -1.28 10.47
N LYS A 27 -7.73 -1.24 9.43
CA LYS A 27 -7.80 -2.27 8.37
C LYS A 27 -6.45 -2.48 7.67
N ALA A 28 -5.65 -1.42 7.53
CA ALA A 28 -4.34 -1.45 6.89
C ALA A 28 -3.37 -2.47 7.53
N TRP A 29 -3.48 -2.70 8.84
CA TRP A 29 -2.63 -3.61 9.61
C TRP A 29 -3.19 -5.02 9.73
N LEU A 30 -4.44 -5.24 9.32
CA LEU A 30 -5.02 -6.58 9.40
C LEU A 30 -4.29 -7.54 8.46
N PRO A 31 -3.98 -8.76 8.94
CA PRO A 31 -3.32 -9.76 8.12
C PRO A 31 -4.29 -10.29 7.05
N VAL A 32 -3.81 -10.40 5.82
CA VAL A 32 -4.44 -11.10 4.72
C VAL A 32 -3.40 -12.11 4.20
N GLU A 33 -3.68 -13.39 4.40
CA GLU A 33 -2.75 -14.49 4.09
C GLU A 33 -1.39 -14.30 4.80
N GLY A 34 -1.43 -13.89 6.07
CA GLY A 34 -0.23 -13.71 6.89
C GLY A 34 0.57 -12.42 6.65
N LYS A 35 0.18 -11.58 5.69
CA LYS A 35 0.81 -10.27 5.43
C LYS A 35 -0.13 -9.11 5.79
N PRO A 36 0.36 -8.01 6.39
CA PRO A 36 -0.44 -6.81 6.56
C PRO A 36 -0.99 -6.32 5.21
N MET A 37 -2.26 -5.93 5.17
CA MET A 37 -2.92 -5.46 3.94
C MET A 37 -2.13 -4.34 3.26
N ILE A 38 -1.58 -3.40 4.03
CA ILE A 38 -0.78 -2.30 3.51
C ILE A 38 0.51 -2.77 2.81
N ALA A 39 1.14 -3.83 3.32
CA ALA A 39 2.35 -4.39 2.71
C ALA A 39 2.04 -5.02 1.34
N ARG A 40 0.89 -5.71 1.23
CA ARG A 40 0.44 -6.28 -0.05
C ARG A 40 0.19 -5.20 -1.09
N ILE A 41 -0.44 -4.08 -0.69
CA ILE A 41 -0.69 -2.95 -1.60
C ILE A 41 0.63 -2.32 -2.03
N ALA A 42 1.56 -2.09 -1.11
CA ALA A 42 2.89 -1.56 -1.43
C ALA A 42 3.68 -2.47 -2.38
N GLU A 43 3.59 -3.79 -2.21
CA GLU A 43 4.18 -4.77 -3.14
C GLU A 43 3.59 -4.62 -4.55
N GLN A 44 2.28 -4.45 -4.68
CA GLN A 44 1.63 -4.25 -5.99
C GLN A 44 1.99 -2.91 -6.63
N MET A 45 2.10 -1.84 -5.83
CA MET A 45 2.43 -0.50 -6.34
C MET A 45 3.81 -0.43 -7.00
N ARG A 46 4.76 -1.27 -6.60
CA ARG A 46 6.08 -1.36 -7.24
C ARG A 46 6.02 -1.72 -8.73
N SER A 47 4.91 -2.30 -9.21
CA SER A 47 4.72 -2.62 -10.62
C SER A 47 4.35 -1.42 -11.49
N VAL A 48 3.88 -0.32 -10.88
CA VAL A 48 3.30 0.84 -11.59
C VAL A 48 3.86 2.19 -11.15
N CYS A 49 4.38 2.29 -9.91
CA CYS A 49 4.90 3.52 -9.31
C CYS A 49 6.40 3.44 -9.10
N ALA A 50 7.09 4.57 -9.26
CA ALA A 50 8.51 4.71 -8.94
C ALA A 50 8.75 4.68 -7.43
N ASP A 51 7.85 5.29 -6.67
CA ASP A 51 7.84 5.30 -5.20
C ASP A 51 6.40 5.20 -4.66
N ALA A 52 6.26 4.83 -3.40
CA ALA A 52 4.97 4.79 -2.73
C ALA A 52 5.09 5.16 -1.26
N ALA A 53 4.16 6.00 -0.79
CA ALA A 53 4.03 6.38 0.61
C ALA A 53 2.64 5.99 1.14
N ALA A 54 2.56 5.69 2.44
CA ALA A 54 1.30 5.47 3.13
C ALA A 54 0.89 6.73 3.90
N ALA A 55 -0.37 7.13 3.75
CA ALA A 55 -0.97 8.22 4.51
C ALA A 55 -2.12 7.68 5.37
N GLY A 56 -2.13 8.07 6.65
CA GLY A 56 -3.15 7.71 7.64
C GLY A 56 -4.25 8.74 7.78
#